data_AF-A0A1Z8NEH1-F1
#
_entry.id   AF-A0A1Z8NEH1-F1
#
_cell.length_a   1.000
_cell.length_b   1.000
_cell.length_c   1.000
_cell.angle_alpha   90.00
_cell.angle_beta   90.00
_cell.angle_gamma   90.00
#
_symmetry.space_group_name_H-M   'P 1'
#
loop_
_entity.id
_entity.type
_entity.pdbx_description
1 polymer ?
#
loop_
_entity_poly.entity_id
_entity_poly.type
_entity_poly.pdbx_seq_one_letter_code
_entity_poly.pdbx_strand_id
1 'polypeptide(L)'
;MRIGLAWILLLSAQLFAGVARARDWSAIDALRSRLEAGGARVVQDDCGRLPRVLGLYHQASDRIVICRVHQDPAAVWDTLAHEAAAACRPARAGT
;
A
#
# COMPACT_ATOMS: atom_id res chain seq x y z
N MET A 1 28.94 -26.55 -25.40
CA MET A 1 28.56 -25.91 -24.12
C MET A 1 27.45 -24.91 -24.39
N ARG A 2 26.20 -25.25 -24.05
CA ARG A 2 25.03 -24.35 -24.20
C ARG A 2 24.16 -24.50 -22.95
N ILE A 3 24.64 -23.93 -21.85
CA ILE A 3 23.97 -23.80 -20.55
C ILE A 3 24.49 -22.47 -19.99
N GLY A 4 23.71 -21.51 -19.50
CA GLY A 4 22.27 -21.35 -19.40
C GLY A 4 22.00 -19.85 -19.29
N LEU A 5 21.60 -19.23 -20.39
CA LEU A 5 21.15 -17.82 -20.42
C LEU A 5 19.67 -17.65 -20.00
N ALA A 6 19.01 -18.75 -19.61
CA ALA A 6 17.57 -18.78 -19.36
C ALA A 6 17.15 -18.29 -17.96
N TRP A 7 18.07 -17.97 -17.05
CA TRP A 7 17.74 -17.58 -15.67
C TRP A 7 17.71 -16.07 -15.41
N ILE A 8 18.13 -15.23 -16.36
CA ILE A 8 18.18 -13.77 -16.16
C ILE A 8 16.84 -13.07 -16.49
N LEU A 9 15.93 -13.75 -17.19
CA LEU A 9 14.66 -13.13 -17.64
C LEU A 9 13.48 -13.27 -16.68
N LEU A 10 13.64 -13.94 -15.54
CA LEU A 10 12.59 -14.05 -14.52
C LEU A 10 12.66 -12.98 -13.41
N LEU A 11 13.53 -11.98 -13.55
CA LEU A 11 13.72 -10.91 -12.55
C LEU A 11 13.33 -9.50 -13.05
N SER A 12 12.47 -9.39 -14.07
CA SER A 12 12.03 -8.08 -14.59
C SER A 12 10.54 -7.79 -14.33
N ALA A 13 9.75 -8.77 -13.90
CA ALA A 13 8.31 -8.58 -13.69
C ALA A 13 7.95 -7.88 -12.35
N GLN A 14 8.90 -7.70 -11.42
CA GLN A 14 8.59 -7.11 -10.10
C GLN A 14 8.71 -5.58 -10.03
N LEU A 15 9.24 -4.91 -11.06
CA LEU A 15 9.48 -3.46 -11.02
C LEU A 15 8.35 -2.63 -11.64
N PHE A 16 7.34 -3.28 -12.22
CA PHE A 16 6.19 -2.62 -12.85
C PHE A 16 4.86 -3.11 -12.29
N ALA A 17 4.77 -3.31 -10.97
CA ALA A 17 3.49 -3.10 -10.30
C ALA A 17 3.16 -1.62 -10.52
N GLY A 18 2.50 -1.34 -11.65
CA GLY A 18 2.23 -0.01 -12.14
C GLY A 18 1.64 0.79 -10.99
N VAL A 19 2.38 1.81 -10.56
CA VAL A 19 1.89 2.89 -9.74
C VAL A 19 0.72 3.49 -10.51
N ALA A 20 -0.47 2.96 -10.27
CA ALA A 20 -1.71 3.55 -10.72
C ALA A 20 -1.86 4.85 -9.96
N ARG A 21 -1.04 5.87 -10.26
CA ARG A 21 -1.10 7.18 -9.61
C ARG A 21 -2.54 7.67 -9.72
N ALA A 22 -3.26 7.71 -8.61
CA ALA A 22 -4.49 8.45 -8.59
C ALA A 22 -4.16 9.90 -8.91
N ARG A 23 -4.85 10.45 -9.93
CA ARG A 23 -4.72 11.87 -10.27
C ARG A 23 -5.66 12.76 -9.47
N ASP A 24 -6.61 12.15 -8.74
CA ASP A 24 -7.67 12.85 -8.04
C ASP A 24 -8.15 12.08 -6.80
N TRP A 25 -8.96 12.77 -5.99
CA TRP A 25 -9.53 12.25 -4.76
C TRP A 25 -10.54 11.12 -4.99
N SER A 26 -11.19 11.06 -6.16
CA SER A 26 -12.20 10.04 -6.44
C SER A 26 -11.61 8.63 -6.51
N ALA A 27 -10.40 8.50 -7.07
CA ALA A 27 -9.68 7.23 -7.08
C ALA A 27 -9.27 6.79 -5.65
N ILE A 28 -8.86 7.74 -4.80
CA ILE A 28 -8.54 7.47 -3.39
C ILE A 28 -9.78 6.97 -2.64
N ASP A 29 -10.93 7.62 -2.83
CA ASP A 29 -12.19 7.20 -2.22
C ASP A 29 -12.67 5.84 -2.74
N ALA A 30 -12.46 5.54 -4.02
CA ALA A 30 -12.76 4.23 -4.58
C ALA A 30 -11.87 3.12 -3.99
N LEU A 31 -10.58 3.40 -3.76
CA LEU A 31 -9.69 2.46 -3.08
C LEU A 31 -10.10 2.27 -1.62
N ARG A 32 -10.39 3.36 -0.89
CA ARG A 32 -10.92 3.31 0.48
C ARG A 32 -12.15 2.41 0.55
N SER A 33 -13.14 2.67 -0.31
CA SER A 33 -14.42 1.93 -0.31
C SER A 33 -14.22 0.43 -0.54
N ARG A 34 -13.27 0.04 -1.41
CA ARG A 34 -12.94 -1.37 -1.64
C ARG A 34 -12.29 -2.02 -0.42
N LEU A 35 -11.38 -1.31 0.26
CA LEU A 35 -10.73 -1.79 1.47
C LEU A 35 -11.74 -1.97 2.61
N GLU A 36 -12.63 -0.99 2.78
CA GLU A 36 -13.70 -1.04 3.79
C GLU A 36 -14.74 -2.12 3.51
N ALA A 37 -15.10 -2.35 2.25
CA ALA A 37 -15.91 -3.51 1.86
C ALA A 37 -15.22 -4.85 2.15
N GLY A 38 -13.88 -4.86 2.18
CA GLY A 38 -13.07 -6.02 2.55
C GLY A 38 -12.87 -6.21 4.06
N GLY A 39 -13.36 -5.29 4.90
CA GLY A 39 -13.26 -5.34 6.36
C GLY A 39 -12.24 -4.38 6.97
N ALA A 40 -11.34 -3.82 6.16
CA ALA A 40 -10.30 -2.92 6.64
C ALA A 40 -10.85 -1.52 6.93
N ARG A 41 -10.49 -0.93 8.07
CA ARG A 41 -10.89 0.45 8.40
C ARG A 41 -9.82 1.44 7.98
N VAL A 42 -10.14 2.37 7.08
CA VAL A 42 -9.22 3.43 6.65
C VAL A 42 -9.53 4.72 7.39
N VAL A 43 -8.54 5.32 8.04
CA VAL A 43 -8.68 6.60 8.76
C VAL A 43 -7.56 7.55 8.39
N GLN A 44 -7.84 8.86 8.48
CA GLN A 44 -6.82 9.90 8.42
C GLN A 44 -6.62 10.48 9.82
N ASP A 45 -5.37 10.58 10.28
CA ASP A 45 -5.05 11.00 11.65
C ASP A 45 -3.78 11.84 11.73
N ASP A 46 -3.62 12.59 12.82
CA ASP A 46 -2.42 13.38 13.09
C ASP A 46 -1.37 12.51 13.80
N CYS A 47 -0.44 11.97 13.02
CA CYS A 47 0.59 11.05 13.52
C CYS A 47 1.75 11.73 14.26
N GLY A 48 1.61 12.96 14.76
CA GLY A 48 2.72 13.82 15.25
C GLY A 48 3.63 13.23 16.34
N ARG A 49 3.30 12.06 16.88
CA ARG A 49 4.12 11.28 17.82
C ARG A 49 5.07 10.27 17.16
N LEU A 50 4.89 10.00 15.86
CA LEU A 50 5.66 9.02 15.09
C LEU A 50 6.52 9.75 14.05
N PRO A 51 7.81 9.97 14.32
CA PRO A 51 8.67 10.65 13.37
C PRO A 51 8.81 9.82 12.08
N ARG A 52 8.66 10.49 10.92
CA ARG A 52 8.81 9.92 9.57
C ARG A 52 7.80 8.83 9.18
N VAL A 53 6.63 8.79 9.82
CA VAL A 53 5.54 7.89 9.39
C VAL A 53 4.57 8.67 8.51
N LEU A 54 4.33 8.16 7.30
CA LEU A 54 3.37 8.70 6.33
C LEU A 54 2.01 8.00 6.44
N GLY A 55 2.04 6.72 6.78
CA GLY A 55 0.90 5.88 7.07
C GLY A 55 1.34 4.61 7.78
N LEU A 56 0.38 3.82 8.26
CA LEU A 56 0.64 2.50 8.82
C LEU A 56 -0.59 1.59 8.73
N TYR A 57 -0.36 0.31 8.46
CA TYR A 57 -1.33 -0.75 8.64
C TYR A 57 -1.16 -1.47 9.99
N HIS A 58 -2.23 -1.53 10.77
CA HIS A 58 -2.30 -2.23 12.06
C HIS A 58 -3.08 -3.54 11.91
N GLN A 59 -2.33 -4.64 11.73
CA GLN A 59 -2.88 -5.97 11.43
C GLN A 59 -3.90 -6.48 12.46
N ALA A 60 -3.65 -6.28 13.76
CA ALA A 60 -4.50 -6.83 14.81
C ALA A 60 -5.92 -6.24 14.85
N SER A 61 -6.12 -5.06 14.24
CA SER A 61 -7.42 -4.38 14.18
C SER A 61 -7.87 -4.07 12.76
N ASP A 62 -7.19 -4.63 11.76
CA ASP A 62 -7.38 -4.36 10.33
C ASP A 62 -7.55 -2.86 10.02
N ARG A 63 -6.65 -2.02 10.55
CA ARG A 63 -6.76 -0.56 10.44
C ARG A 63 -5.64 0.03 9.62
N ILE A 64 -5.98 0.79 8.59
CA ILE A 64 -5.05 1.59 7.80
C ILE A 64 -5.15 3.05 8.24
N VAL A 65 -4.03 3.63 8.67
CA VAL A 65 -3.94 5.04 9.05
C VAL A 65 -3.13 5.78 7.99
N ILE A 66 -3.66 6.88 7.48
CA ILE A 66 -2.93 7.83 6.64
C ILE A 66 -2.65 9.06 7.50
N CYS A 67 -1.38 9.41 7.66
CA CYS A 67 -1.00 10.57 8.45
C CYS A 67 -1.34 11.86 7.69
N ARG A 68 -1.84 12.88 8.39
CA ARG A 68 -2.16 14.21 7.82
C ARG A 68 -0.89 15.03 7.54
N VAL A 69 0.02 14.47 6.75
CA VAL A 69 1.27 15.08 6.30
C VAL A 69 1.27 15.36 4.79
N HIS A 70 0.30 14.78 4.06
CA HIS A 70 0.09 15.00 2.64
C HIS A 70 -1.11 15.92 2.40
N GLN A 71 -0.96 16.82 1.43
CA GLN A 71 -2.04 17.71 0.98
C GLN A 71 -2.44 17.45 -0.48
N ASP A 72 -1.58 16.79 -1.26
CA ASP A 72 -1.85 16.42 -2.65
C ASP A 72 -2.36 14.98 -2.76
N PRO A 73 -3.27 14.71 -3.73
CA PRO A 73 -3.87 13.38 -3.87
C PRO A 73 -2.84 12.31 -4.28
N ALA A 74 -1.78 12.66 -5.01
CA ALA A 74 -0.80 11.67 -5.44
C ALA A 74 -0.04 11.08 -4.25
N ALA A 75 0.37 11.92 -3.29
CA ALA A 75 1.07 11.46 -2.10
C ALA A 75 0.16 10.69 -1.13
N VAL A 76 -1.11 11.09 -1.00
CA VAL A 76 -2.11 10.32 -0.23
C VAL A 76 -2.35 8.95 -0.87
N TRP A 77 -2.45 8.90 -2.19
CA TRP A 77 -2.61 7.66 -2.93
C TRP A 77 -1.43 6.71 -2.72
N ASP A 78 -0.20 7.22 -2.91
CA ASP A 78 1.01 6.40 -2.78
C ASP A 78 1.09 5.78 -1.38
N THR A 79 0.77 6.56 -0.34
CA THR A 79 0.71 6.07 1.04
C THR A 79 -0.39 5.03 1.24
N LEU A 80 -1.62 5.32 0.80
CA LEU A 80 -2.75 4.40 0.96
C LEU A 80 -2.51 3.07 0.23
N ALA A 81 -1.98 3.12 -0.99
CA ALA A 81 -1.66 1.94 -1.77
C ALA A 81 -0.55 1.10 -1.11
N HIS A 82 0.46 1.74 -0.53
CA HIS A 82 1.53 1.06 0.23
C HIS A 82 0.96 0.26 1.40
N GLU A 83 0.13 0.91 2.24
CA GLU A 83 -0.45 0.26 3.42
C GLU A 83 -1.48 -0.80 3.03
N ALA A 84 -2.28 -0.57 1.99
CA ALA A 84 -3.23 -1.53 1.45
C ALA A 84 -2.53 -2.82 0.97
N ALA A 85 -1.37 -2.70 0.34
CA ALA A 85 -0.59 -3.86 -0.08
C ALA A 85 -0.09 -4.67 1.13
N ALA A 86 0.13 -4.04 2.28
CA ALA A 86 0.43 -4.74 3.53
C ALA A 86 -0.81 -5.48 4.09
N ALA A 87 -2.00 -4.88 4.00
CA ALA A 87 -3.26 -5.49 4.42
C ALA A 87 -3.63 -6.74 3.62
N CYS A 88 -3.35 -6.74 2.31
CA CYS A 88 -3.64 -7.88 1.43
C CYS A 88 -2.65 -9.05 1.56
N ARG A 89 -1.57 -8.91 2.34
CA ARG A 89 -0.57 -9.97 2.48
C ARG A 89 -1.02 -10.99 3.54
N PRO A 90 -1.00 -12.30 3.26
CA PRO A 90 -1.29 -13.30 4.27
C PRO A 90 -0.30 -13.18 5.44
N ALA A 91 -0.82 -13.27 6.66
CA ALA A 91 0.02 -13.36 7.85
C ALA A 91 1.01 -14.51 7.64
N ARG A 92 2.31 -14.27 7.84
CA ARG A 92 3.29 -15.35 7.85
C ARG A 92 2.84 -16.35 8.91
N ALA A 93 2.44 -17.56 8.50
CA ALA A 93 2.16 -18.63 9.43
C ALA A 93 3.43 -18.85 10.26
N GLY A 94 3.36 -18.51 11.55
CA GLY A 94 4.44 -18.77 12.49
C GLY A 94 4.60 -20.27 12.65
N THR A 95 5.81 -20.75 12.41
CA THR A 95 6.31 -22.07 12.85
C THR A 95 6.43 -22.13 14.36
#